data_AF-A0A0W8I8Y1-F1
#
_entry.id   AF-A0A0W8I8Y1-F1
#
_cell.length_a   1.000
_cell.length_b   1.000
_cell.length_c   1.000
_cell.angle_alpha   90.00
_cell.angle_beta   90.00
_cell.angle_gamma   90.00
#
_symmetry.space_group_name_H-M   'P 1'
#
loop_
_entity.id
_entity.type
_entity.pdbx_description
1 polymer ?
#
loop_
_entity_poly.entity_id
_entity_poly.type
_entity_poly.pdbx_seq_one_letter_code
_entity_poly.pdbx_strand_id
1 'polypeptide(L)'
;MRSIQFPGRRTAAAASTVVVATALWGGASAPVFAHGQVTTPVSSHAQDQAPEDMLGPDPTSPTAYEFGETLAGLEGEQLEVTFLAEIIGHHQAAIEMAQLELERGTSPDIRTHAENIIASQQHQIDQFTTWLEEWYGLTPEEAKAQAPEEAQEEMKILEEETRMMVEELAAVEAGEDFDVAFVQKMIPHHNGGIVEFLELQSRADHAQLRVASSAGITAQQAQIADFRTWLAGQN
;
A
#
# COMPACT_ATOMS: atom_id res chain seq x y z
N MET A 1 13.53 69.94 20.99
CA MET A 1 12.75 68.90 20.29
C MET A 1 13.69 67.73 20.04
N ARG A 2 13.42 66.57 20.65
CA ARG A 2 14.29 65.37 20.60
C ARG A 2 14.03 64.61 19.30
N SER A 3 15.03 64.52 18.44
CA SER A 3 15.01 63.71 17.22
C SER A 3 15.35 62.26 17.56
N ILE A 4 14.43 61.34 17.28
CA ILE A 4 14.58 59.90 17.48
C ILE A 4 15.40 59.33 16.32
N GLN A 5 16.50 58.66 16.64
CA GLN A 5 17.44 58.06 15.70
C GLN A 5 17.11 56.56 15.58
N PHE A 6 16.68 56.11 14.39
CA PHE A 6 16.48 54.69 14.08
C PHE A 6 17.82 54.04 13.70
N PRO A 7 18.20 52.87 14.24
CA PRO A 7 19.40 52.17 13.80
C PRO A 7 19.14 51.44 12.48
N GLY A 8 20.06 51.63 11.53
CA GLY A 8 20.03 51.05 10.19
C GLY A 8 20.17 49.53 10.19
N ARG A 9 19.37 48.88 9.31
CA ARG A 9 19.49 47.47 8.96
C ARG A 9 20.86 47.23 8.31
N ARG A 10 21.69 46.42 8.94
CA ARG A 10 22.88 45.84 8.30
C ARG A 10 22.45 44.61 7.50
N THR A 11 22.53 44.72 6.19
CA THR A 11 22.43 43.58 5.27
C THR A 11 23.72 42.77 5.35
N ALA A 12 23.69 41.61 5.99
CA ALA A 12 24.75 40.62 5.89
C ALA A 12 24.46 39.72 4.68
N ALA A 13 25.25 39.88 3.62
CA ALA A 13 25.28 38.93 2.52
C ALA A 13 26.05 37.68 2.99
N ALA A 14 25.35 36.56 3.16
CA ALA A 14 25.98 35.25 3.33
C ALA A 14 26.31 34.72 1.93
N ALA A 15 27.60 34.62 1.63
CA ALA A 15 28.11 33.94 0.45
C ALA A 15 27.93 32.43 0.65
N SER A 16 27.03 31.81 -0.10
CA SER A 16 26.89 30.36 -0.17
C SER A 16 28.01 29.80 -1.05
N THR A 17 29.00 29.18 -0.42
CA THR A 17 30.00 28.36 -1.09
C THR A 17 29.34 27.05 -1.51
N VAL A 18 29.09 26.88 -2.80
CA VAL A 18 28.70 25.58 -3.39
C VAL A 18 29.94 24.71 -3.45
N VAL A 19 30.01 23.66 -2.62
CA VAL A 19 30.96 22.56 -2.80
C VAL A 19 30.30 21.53 -3.70
N VAL A 20 30.70 21.52 -4.97
CA VAL A 20 30.37 20.42 -5.90
C VAL A 20 31.28 19.24 -5.55
N ALA A 21 30.74 18.26 -4.83
CA ALA A 21 31.39 16.96 -4.67
C ALA A 21 31.10 16.10 -5.91
N THR A 22 32.04 16.06 -6.85
CA THR A 22 32.03 15.10 -7.95
C THR A 22 32.35 13.71 -7.39
N ALA A 23 31.32 12.91 -7.12
CA ALA A 23 31.48 11.48 -6.89
C ALA A 23 31.70 10.79 -8.25
N LEU A 24 32.95 10.41 -8.53
CA LEU A 24 33.32 9.53 -9.63
C LEU A 24 32.86 8.12 -9.29
N TRP A 25 31.75 7.67 -9.88
CA TRP A 25 31.41 6.24 -9.90
C TRP A 25 32.13 5.57 -11.05
N GLY A 26 33.00 4.62 -10.68
CA GLY A 26 33.81 3.83 -11.58
C GLY A 26 32.99 2.80 -12.37
N GLY A 27 33.28 2.77 -13.67
CA GLY A 27 33.22 1.64 -14.60
C GLY A 27 32.28 0.48 -14.31
N ALA A 28 31.10 0.50 -14.94
CA ALA A 28 30.35 -0.72 -15.25
C ALA A 28 30.88 -1.28 -16.59
N SER A 29 31.64 -2.36 -16.53
CA SER A 29 32.00 -3.18 -17.69
C SER A 29 30.80 -4.08 -18.03
N ALA A 30 30.12 -3.82 -19.14
CA ALA A 30 29.07 -4.69 -19.66
C ALA A 30 29.67 -5.99 -20.23
N PRO A 31 29.13 -7.18 -19.94
CA PRO A 31 29.52 -8.39 -20.64
C PRO A 31 28.88 -8.44 -22.04
N VAL A 32 29.74 -8.74 -23.01
CA VAL A 32 29.40 -9.02 -24.42
C VAL A 32 28.68 -10.36 -24.51
N PHE A 33 27.47 -10.39 -25.07
CA PHE A 33 26.78 -11.64 -25.40
C PHE A 33 27.39 -12.27 -26.67
N ALA A 34 28.12 -13.37 -26.48
CA ALA A 34 28.58 -14.23 -27.58
C ALA A 34 27.47 -15.24 -27.95
N HIS A 35 27.13 -15.30 -29.24
CA HIS A 35 26.19 -16.27 -29.81
C HIS A 35 26.83 -17.68 -29.83
N GLY A 36 26.33 -18.58 -28.99
CA GLY A 36 26.65 -20.01 -29.05
C GLY A 36 25.36 -20.81 -29.19
N GLN A 37 25.13 -21.39 -30.38
CA GLN A 37 24.10 -22.41 -30.57
C GLN A 37 24.45 -23.65 -29.73
N VAL A 38 23.57 -24.01 -28.80
CA VAL A 38 23.59 -25.32 -28.14
C VAL A 38 22.28 -26.02 -28.51
N THR A 39 22.40 -27.07 -29.32
CA THR A 39 21.30 -28.00 -29.62
C THR A 39 21.23 -29.05 -28.51
N THR A 40 20.11 -29.14 -27.81
CA THR A 40 19.80 -30.27 -26.90
C THR A 40 18.64 -31.09 -27.46
N PRO A 41 18.69 -32.43 -27.34
CA PRO A 41 17.69 -33.32 -27.90
C PRO A 41 16.42 -33.33 -27.04
N VAL A 42 15.27 -33.39 -27.69
CA VAL A 42 13.98 -33.65 -27.05
C VAL A 42 13.96 -35.10 -26.56
N SER A 43 13.67 -35.29 -25.28
CA SER A 43 13.13 -36.54 -24.76
C SER A 43 12.02 -36.20 -23.79
N SER A 44 10.80 -36.51 -24.22
CA SER A 44 9.59 -36.54 -23.41
C SER A 44 9.76 -37.50 -22.23
N HIS A 45 9.35 -37.12 -21.03
CA HIS A 45 8.47 -37.90 -20.13
C HIS A 45 8.17 -37.10 -18.84
N ALA A 46 6.93 -37.24 -18.39
CA ALA A 46 6.33 -36.77 -17.14
C ALA A 46 6.04 -35.26 -17.03
N GLN A 47 4.83 -34.89 -17.45
CA GLN A 47 4.13 -33.72 -16.89
C GLN A 47 3.86 -34.01 -15.41
N ASP A 48 4.73 -33.52 -14.53
CA ASP A 48 4.34 -33.21 -13.16
C ASP A 48 3.57 -31.89 -13.22
N GLN A 49 2.26 -31.97 -13.01
CA GLN A 49 1.42 -30.80 -12.83
C GLN A 49 1.73 -30.22 -11.45
N ALA A 50 2.66 -29.26 -11.39
CA ALA A 50 2.62 -28.27 -10.32
C ALA A 50 1.26 -27.55 -10.42
N PRO A 51 0.52 -27.36 -9.32
CA PRO A 51 -0.77 -26.68 -9.39
C PRO A 51 -0.54 -25.26 -9.91
N GLU A 52 -1.24 -24.89 -10.98
CA GLU A 52 -1.22 -23.55 -11.59
C GLU A 52 -1.72 -22.43 -10.64
N ASP A 53 -2.15 -22.81 -9.44
CA ASP A 53 -2.83 -21.99 -8.43
C ASP A 53 -1.90 -21.10 -7.58
N MET A 54 -0.57 -21.19 -7.76
CA MET A 54 0.41 -20.42 -6.97
C MET A 54 0.92 -19.14 -7.66
N LEU A 55 0.43 -18.81 -8.86
CA LEU A 55 0.90 -17.66 -9.66
C LEU A 55 -0.19 -16.62 -9.99
N GLY A 56 -1.43 -16.82 -9.54
CA GLY A 56 -2.47 -15.79 -9.57
C GLY A 56 -2.33 -14.83 -8.37
N PRO A 57 -2.88 -13.60 -8.43
CA PRO A 57 -3.18 -12.87 -7.20
C PRO A 57 -4.08 -13.78 -6.32
N ASP A 58 -3.80 -13.90 -5.02
CA ASP A 58 -4.70 -14.68 -4.16
C ASP A 58 -6.08 -14.02 -4.20
N PRO A 59 -7.16 -14.82 -4.12
CA PRO A 59 -8.51 -14.26 -4.15
C PRO A 59 -8.70 -13.28 -2.98
N THR A 60 -9.24 -12.12 -3.28
CA THR A 60 -9.84 -11.21 -2.29
C THR A 60 -11.37 -11.29 -2.36
N SER A 61 -12.08 -10.43 -1.63
CA SER A 61 -13.55 -10.36 -1.68
C SER A 61 -14.06 -10.05 -3.10
N PRO A 62 -15.16 -10.68 -3.55
CA PRO A 62 -15.85 -10.28 -4.78
C PRO A 62 -16.16 -8.78 -4.82
N THR A 63 -16.55 -8.19 -3.69
CA THR A 63 -16.88 -6.76 -3.61
C THR A 63 -15.67 -5.87 -3.81
N ALA A 64 -14.46 -6.31 -3.46
CA ALA A 64 -13.25 -5.54 -3.76
C ALA A 64 -13.01 -5.44 -5.28
N TYR A 65 -13.31 -6.51 -6.04
CA TYR A 65 -13.26 -6.46 -7.50
C TYR A 65 -14.39 -5.61 -8.09
N GLU A 66 -15.61 -5.73 -7.57
CA GLU A 66 -16.75 -4.89 -7.99
C GLU A 66 -16.42 -3.41 -7.78
N PHE A 67 -15.89 -3.03 -6.61
CA PHE A 67 -15.44 -1.68 -6.32
C PHE A 67 -14.30 -1.22 -7.25
N GLY A 68 -13.34 -2.10 -7.57
CA GLY A 68 -12.31 -1.84 -8.57
C GLY A 68 -12.88 -1.51 -9.96
N GLU A 69 -13.90 -2.24 -10.40
CA GLU A 69 -14.63 -1.96 -11.65
C GLU A 69 -15.41 -0.65 -11.58
N THR A 70 -16.04 -0.36 -10.44
CA THR A 70 -16.68 0.93 -10.17
C THR A 70 -15.66 2.07 -10.34
N LEU A 71 -14.49 1.99 -9.69
CA LEU A 71 -13.41 2.97 -9.87
C LEU A 71 -12.97 3.09 -11.34
N ALA A 72 -12.87 1.99 -12.08
CA ALA A 72 -12.50 2.01 -13.49
C ALA A 72 -13.49 2.82 -14.36
N GLY A 73 -14.75 2.90 -13.95
CA GLY A 73 -15.79 3.71 -14.55
C GLY A 73 -15.76 5.21 -14.20
N LEU A 74 -14.96 5.62 -13.21
CA LEU A 74 -14.87 7.02 -12.74
C LEU A 74 -13.67 7.75 -13.33
N GLU A 75 -13.72 9.09 -13.37
CA GLU A 75 -12.63 9.93 -13.87
C GLU A 75 -12.44 11.18 -13.01
N GLY A 76 -11.23 11.75 -13.08
CA GLY A 76 -10.88 13.02 -12.44
C GLY A 76 -11.16 13.04 -10.94
N GLU A 77 -11.72 14.16 -10.46
CA GLU A 77 -12.08 14.38 -9.06
C GLU A 77 -12.95 13.26 -8.47
N GLN A 78 -13.93 12.76 -9.22
CA GLN A 78 -14.82 11.71 -8.70
C GLN A 78 -14.07 10.39 -8.46
N LEU A 79 -13.11 10.04 -9.32
CA LEU A 79 -12.25 8.88 -9.12
C LEU A 79 -11.40 9.03 -7.85
N GLU A 80 -10.71 10.16 -7.70
CA GLU A 80 -9.81 10.39 -6.57
C GLU A 80 -10.54 10.47 -5.24
N VAL A 81 -11.65 11.22 -5.18
CA VAL A 81 -12.45 11.37 -3.96
C VAL A 81 -13.06 10.03 -3.54
N THR A 82 -13.59 9.26 -4.48
CA THR A 82 -14.19 7.94 -4.18
C THR A 82 -13.14 6.96 -3.66
N PHE A 83 -11.95 6.93 -4.28
CA PHE A 83 -10.84 6.12 -3.79
C PHE A 83 -10.35 6.54 -2.40
N LEU A 84 -10.11 7.83 -2.19
CA LEU A 84 -9.61 8.35 -0.91
C LEU A 84 -10.62 8.12 0.22
N ALA A 85 -11.92 8.21 -0.08
CA ALA A 85 -12.99 7.94 0.87
C ALA A 85 -12.96 6.51 1.41
N GLU A 86 -12.59 5.54 0.57
CA GLU A 86 -12.57 4.12 0.95
C GLU A 86 -11.25 3.69 1.58
N ILE A 87 -10.12 3.97 0.91
CA ILE A 87 -8.81 3.44 1.31
C ILE A 87 -8.42 3.86 2.74
N ILE A 88 -8.91 5.01 3.23
CA ILE A 88 -8.68 5.48 4.60
C ILE A 88 -9.30 4.51 5.62
N GLY A 89 -10.55 4.11 5.41
CA GLY A 89 -11.23 3.13 6.27
C GLY A 89 -10.57 1.75 6.16
N HIS A 90 -10.25 1.34 4.93
CA HIS A 90 -9.57 0.09 4.67
C HIS A 90 -8.21 0.00 5.39
N HIS A 91 -7.44 1.10 5.40
CA HIS A 91 -6.18 1.17 6.12
C HIS A 91 -6.34 1.10 7.64
N GLN A 92 -7.40 1.72 8.18
CA GLN A 92 -7.68 1.68 9.61
C GLN A 92 -7.89 0.24 10.10
N ALA A 93 -8.60 -0.60 9.33
CA ALA A 93 -8.79 -2.00 9.67
C ALA A 93 -7.47 -2.81 9.67
N ALA A 94 -6.55 -2.52 8.74
CA ALA A 94 -5.23 -3.15 8.73
C ALA A 94 -4.40 -2.79 9.96
N ILE A 95 -4.46 -1.52 10.39
CA ILE A 95 -3.80 -1.05 11.62
C ILE A 95 -4.38 -1.78 12.84
N GLU A 96 -5.70 -1.94 12.93
CA GLU A 96 -6.35 -2.65 14.03
C GLU A 96 -5.90 -4.12 14.10
N MET A 97 -5.89 -4.84 12.97
CA MET A 97 -5.37 -6.21 12.94
C MET A 97 -3.89 -6.28 13.35
N ALA A 98 -3.07 -5.35 12.86
CA ALA A 98 -1.65 -5.29 13.20
C ALA A 98 -1.42 -4.97 14.69
N GLN A 99 -2.26 -4.14 15.31
CA GLN A 99 -2.19 -3.89 16.75
C GLN A 99 -2.51 -5.14 17.57
N LEU A 100 -3.51 -5.93 17.14
CA LEU A 100 -3.82 -7.21 17.79
C LEU A 100 -2.66 -8.20 17.68
N GLU A 101 -1.97 -8.24 16.54
CA GLU A 101 -0.75 -9.02 16.35
C GLU A 101 0.37 -8.61 17.33
N LEU A 102 0.57 -7.31 17.54
CA LEU A 102 1.53 -6.85 18.56
C LEU A 102 1.13 -7.18 20.00
N GLU A 103 -0.16 -7.37 20.27
CA GLU A 103 -0.67 -7.75 21.59
C GLU A 103 -0.59 -9.27 21.82
N ARG A 104 -0.91 -10.08 20.81
CA ARG A 104 -1.24 -11.51 20.96
C ARG A 104 -0.36 -12.46 20.16
N GLY A 105 0.29 -11.98 19.12
CA GLY A 105 1.25 -12.73 18.32
C GLY A 105 2.60 -12.90 19.04
N THR A 106 3.31 -13.97 18.68
CA THR A 106 4.55 -14.40 19.32
C THR A 106 5.74 -14.44 18.38
N SER A 107 5.51 -14.45 17.07
CA SER A 107 6.54 -14.48 16.04
C SER A 107 7.26 -13.12 15.93
N PRO A 108 8.57 -13.02 16.21
CA PRO A 108 9.30 -11.76 16.07
C PRO A 108 9.23 -11.19 14.65
N ASP A 109 9.20 -12.06 13.64
CA ASP A 109 9.14 -11.67 12.24
C ASP A 109 7.77 -11.05 11.90
N ILE A 110 6.67 -11.71 12.30
CA ILE A 110 5.31 -11.21 12.01
C ILE A 110 5.00 -9.93 12.79
N ARG A 111 5.46 -9.84 14.04
CA ARG A 111 5.38 -8.60 14.82
C ARG A 111 6.13 -7.44 14.16
N THR A 112 7.29 -7.71 13.55
CA THR A 112 8.02 -6.69 12.77
C THR A 112 7.21 -6.24 11.56
N HIS A 113 6.53 -7.15 10.86
CA HIS A 113 5.61 -6.78 9.78
C HIS A 113 4.43 -5.94 10.29
N ALA A 114 3.85 -6.30 11.44
CA ALA A 114 2.76 -5.53 12.05
C ALA A 114 3.19 -4.09 12.42
N GLU A 115 4.36 -3.89 13.01
CA GLU A 115 4.92 -2.55 13.26
C GLU A 115 5.06 -1.75 11.96
N ASN A 116 5.57 -2.38 10.90
CA ASN A 116 5.73 -1.75 9.60
C ASN A 116 4.39 -1.36 8.96
N ILE A 117 3.38 -2.24 9.03
CA ILE A 117 2.02 -1.98 8.54
C ILE A 117 1.42 -0.79 9.26
N ILE A 118 1.51 -0.75 10.60
CA ILE A 118 1.01 0.37 11.40
C ILE A 118 1.67 1.68 10.96
N ALA A 119 3.00 1.70 10.86
CA ALA A 119 3.73 2.90 10.50
C ALA A 119 3.41 3.38 9.07
N SER A 120 3.39 2.46 8.09
CA SER A 120 3.16 2.83 6.70
C SER A 120 1.71 3.24 6.44
N GLN A 121 0.74 2.50 6.98
CA GLN A 121 -0.67 2.78 6.72
C GLN A 121 -1.15 4.00 7.51
N GLN A 122 -0.63 4.26 8.72
CA GLN A 122 -0.91 5.52 9.41
C GLN A 122 -0.38 6.71 8.60
N HIS A 123 0.84 6.60 8.05
CA HIS A 123 1.38 7.66 7.21
C HIS A 123 0.51 7.92 5.97
N GLN A 124 -0.03 6.86 5.35
CA GLN A 124 -0.94 6.99 4.21
C GLN A 124 -2.29 7.58 4.62
N ILE A 125 -2.87 7.19 5.76
CA ILE A 125 -4.10 7.82 6.29
C ILE A 125 -3.91 9.32 6.48
N ASP A 126 -2.82 9.73 7.13
CA ASP A 126 -2.53 11.15 7.38
C ASP A 126 -2.36 11.92 6.07
N GLN A 127 -1.64 11.32 5.11
CA GLN A 127 -1.42 11.89 3.78
C GLN A 127 -2.72 12.03 2.98
N PHE A 128 -3.50 10.96 2.89
CA PHE A 128 -4.73 10.91 2.12
C PHE A 128 -5.81 11.81 2.70
N THR A 129 -5.93 11.85 4.03
CA THR A 129 -6.83 12.80 4.72
C THR A 129 -6.42 14.24 4.43
N THR A 130 -5.12 14.56 4.48
CA THR A 130 -4.62 15.89 4.16
C THR A 130 -4.93 16.27 2.72
N TRP A 131 -4.73 15.36 1.77
CA TRP A 131 -5.02 15.62 0.36
C TRP A 131 -6.50 15.80 0.08
N LEU A 132 -7.35 15.02 0.73
CA LEU A 132 -8.80 15.17 0.64
C LEU A 132 -9.26 16.57 1.08
N GLU A 133 -8.69 17.06 2.19
CA GLU A 133 -8.96 18.42 2.69
C GLU A 133 -8.36 19.49 1.77
N GLU A 134 -7.09 19.37 1.39
CA GLU A 134 -6.38 20.40 0.62
C GLU A 134 -6.86 20.53 -0.82
N TRP A 135 -7.20 19.42 -1.47
CA TRP A 135 -7.54 19.39 -2.90
C TRP A 135 -9.03 19.57 -3.14
N TYR A 136 -9.87 19.02 -2.25
CA TYR A 136 -11.32 18.97 -2.44
C TYR A 136 -12.11 19.69 -1.34
N GLY A 137 -11.47 20.06 -0.24
CA GLY A 137 -12.15 20.69 0.90
C GLY A 137 -13.11 19.75 1.61
N LEU A 138 -12.84 18.44 1.56
CA LEU A 138 -13.70 17.40 2.12
C LEU A 138 -13.03 16.73 3.32
N THR A 139 -13.84 16.29 4.27
CA THR A 139 -13.48 15.25 5.24
C THR A 139 -13.76 13.85 4.67
N PRO A 140 -13.14 12.77 5.20
CA PRO A 140 -13.40 11.41 4.72
C PRO A 140 -14.89 11.03 4.71
N GLU A 141 -15.64 11.43 5.74
CA GLU A 141 -17.09 11.22 5.83
C GLU A 141 -17.87 11.96 4.74
N GLU A 142 -17.50 13.21 4.45
CA GLU A 142 -18.13 13.98 3.37
C GLU A 142 -17.79 13.43 1.98
N ALA A 143 -16.58 12.91 1.80
CA ALA A 143 -16.18 12.24 0.57
C ALA A 143 -16.96 10.93 0.36
N LYS A 144 -17.09 10.09 1.40
CA LYS A 144 -17.97 8.90 1.37
C LYS A 144 -19.40 9.28 0.99
N ALA A 145 -19.95 10.33 1.59
CA ALA A 145 -21.31 10.79 1.29
C ALA A 145 -21.50 11.36 -0.13
N GLN A 146 -20.42 11.79 -0.79
CA GLN A 146 -20.43 12.33 -2.16
C GLN A 146 -20.07 11.32 -3.24
N ALA A 147 -19.58 10.13 -2.86
CA ALA A 147 -19.30 9.05 -3.80
C ALA A 147 -20.58 8.62 -4.56
N PRO A 148 -20.45 8.02 -5.76
CA PRO A 148 -21.59 7.42 -6.46
C PRO A 148 -22.36 6.42 -5.58
N GLU A 149 -23.68 6.30 -5.75
CA GLU A 149 -24.53 5.43 -4.90
C GLU A 149 -24.07 3.96 -4.91
N GLU A 150 -23.63 3.47 -6.07
CA GLU A 150 -23.05 2.12 -6.23
C GLU A 150 -21.79 1.96 -5.36
N ALA A 151 -20.84 2.89 -5.48
CA ALA A 151 -19.63 2.92 -4.67
C ALA A 151 -19.93 3.00 -3.16
N GLN A 152 -20.94 3.79 -2.75
CA GLN A 152 -21.32 3.89 -1.34
C GLN A 152 -21.83 2.57 -0.76
N GLU A 153 -22.54 1.76 -1.56
CA GLU A 153 -23.02 0.46 -1.09
C GLU A 153 -21.89 -0.56 -1.00
N GLU A 154 -20.99 -0.57 -1.99
CA GLU A 154 -19.78 -1.39 -1.98
C GLU A 154 -18.88 -1.07 -0.78
N MET A 155 -18.62 0.23 -0.50
CA MET A 155 -17.83 0.67 0.66
C MET A 155 -18.42 0.17 1.99
N LYS A 156 -19.75 0.17 2.16
CA LYS A 156 -20.37 -0.36 3.40
C LYS A 156 -20.13 -1.86 3.55
N ILE A 157 -20.15 -2.60 2.44
CA ILE A 157 -19.90 -4.04 2.44
C ILE A 157 -18.41 -4.29 2.76
N LEU A 158 -17.49 -3.56 2.14
CA LEU A 158 -16.05 -3.65 2.43
C LEU A 158 -15.72 -3.29 3.89
N GLU A 159 -16.34 -2.23 4.43
CA GLU A 159 -16.20 -1.84 5.83
C GLU A 159 -16.71 -2.96 6.77
N GLU A 160 -17.84 -3.58 6.43
CA GLU A 160 -18.37 -4.72 7.16
C GLU A 160 -17.44 -5.95 7.09
N GLU A 161 -16.93 -6.28 5.91
CA GLU A 161 -16.04 -7.41 5.70
C GLU A 161 -14.72 -7.24 6.47
N THR A 162 -14.11 -6.06 6.40
CA THR A 162 -12.88 -5.76 7.14
C THR A 162 -13.11 -5.71 8.65
N ARG A 163 -14.26 -5.20 9.12
CA ARG A 163 -14.69 -5.31 10.52
C ARG A 163 -14.80 -6.77 10.96
N MET A 164 -15.41 -7.63 10.15
CA MET A 164 -15.51 -9.07 10.43
C MET A 164 -14.12 -9.73 10.49
N MET A 165 -13.18 -9.36 9.63
CA MET A 165 -11.81 -9.86 9.71
C MET A 165 -11.14 -9.51 11.05
N VAL A 166 -11.30 -8.27 11.53
CA VAL A 166 -10.80 -7.81 12.83
C VAL A 166 -11.45 -8.61 13.97
N GLU A 167 -12.77 -8.78 13.96
CA GLU A 167 -13.51 -9.50 15.00
C GLU A 167 -13.11 -10.98 15.06
N GLU A 168 -13.01 -11.64 13.91
CA GLU A 168 -12.57 -13.02 13.83
C GLU A 168 -11.13 -13.19 14.30
N LEU A 169 -10.23 -12.27 13.95
CA LEU A 169 -8.86 -12.29 14.45
C LEU A 169 -8.82 -12.10 15.98
N ALA A 170 -9.61 -11.14 16.49
CA ALA A 170 -9.73 -10.88 17.92
C ALA A 170 -10.34 -12.05 18.71
N ALA A 171 -10.98 -13.01 18.05
CA ALA A 171 -11.48 -14.24 18.67
C ALA A 171 -10.42 -15.36 18.76
N VAL A 172 -9.27 -15.21 18.10
CA VAL A 172 -8.16 -16.18 18.16
C VAL A 172 -7.40 -16.02 19.47
N GLU A 173 -7.06 -17.16 20.10
CA GLU A 173 -6.23 -17.21 21.30
C GLU A 173 -4.81 -16.73 21.01
N ALA A 174 -4.19 -16.05 21.96
CA ALA A 174 -2.82 -15.58 21.82
C ALA A 174 -1.83 -16.74 21.70
N GLY A 175 -0.78 -16.57 20.87
CA GLY A 175 0.21 -17.61 20.59
C GLY A 175 0.54 -17.74 19.10
N GLU A 176 1.23 -18.81 18.74
CA GLU A 176 1.67 -19.10 17.37
C GLU A 176 0.48 -19.21 16.38
N ASP A 177 -0.65 -19.76 16.82
CA ASP A 177 -1.87 -19.84 16.02
C ASP A 177 -2.44 -18.43 15.69
N PHE A 178 -2.18 -17.44 16.56
CA PHE A 178 -2.55 -16.05 16.31
C PHE A 178 -1.73 -15.47 15.16
N ASP A 179 -0.41 -15.69 15.16
CA ASP A 179 0.49 -15.24 14.09
C ASP A 179 0.02 -15.78 12.73
N VAL A 180 -0.35 -17.08 12.68
CA VAL A 180 -0.90 -17.73 11.48
C VAL A 180 -2.21 -17.09 11.04
N ALA A 181 -3.16 -16.88 11.97
CA ALA A 181 -4.45 -16.28 11.66
C ALA A 181 -4.32 -14.83 11.16
N PHE A 182 -3.44 -14.04 11.75
CA PHE A 182 -3.14 -12.68 11.30
C PHE A 182 -2.65 -12.68 9.85
N VAL A 183 -1.65 -13.51 9.54
CA VAL A 183 -1.08 -13.59 8.20
C VAL A 183 -2.12 -14.07 7.17
N GLN A 184 -2.90 -15.08 7.50
CA GLN A 184 -3.96 -15.61 6.63
C GLN A 184 -5.05 -14.57 6.32
N LYS A 185 -5.32 -13.62 7.23
CA LYS A 185 -6.28 -12.53 7.03
C LYS A 185 -5.68 -11.32 6.32
N MET A 186 -4.42 -11.00 6.61
CA MET A 186 -3.75 -9.84 6.01
C MET A 186 -3.45 -10.04 4.51
N ILE A 187 -3.27 -11.28 4.05
CA ILE A 187 -3.09 -11.58 2.62
C ILE A 187 -4.30 -11.13 1.77
N PRO A 188 -5.54 -11.62 2.00
CA PRO A 188 -6.71 -11.20 1.22
C PRO A 188 -7.08 -9.73 1.43
N HIS A 189 -6.83 -9.16 2.63
CA HIS A 189 -6.95 -7.72 2.90
C HIS A 189 -6.05 -6.91 1.95
N HIS A 190 -4.76 -7.25 1.87
CA HIS A 190 -3.81 -6.58 0.96
C HIS A 190 -4.15 -6.78 -0.51
N ASN A 191 -4.68 -7.94 -0.90
CA ASN A 191 -5.13 -8.11 -2.29
C ASN A 191 -6.28 -7.15 -2.62
N GLY A 192 -7.21 -6.89 -1.68
CA GLY A 192 -8.25 -5.88 -1.84
C GLY A 192 -7.67 -4.47 -1.99
N GLY A 193 -6.73 -4.11 -1.11
CA GLY A 193 -6.08 -2.79 -1.17
C GLY A 193 -5.32 -2.58 -2.48
N ILE A 194 -4.66 -3.62 -3.00
CA ILE A 194 -4.02 -3.57 -4.31
C ILE A 194 -5.04 -3.26 -5.42
N VAL A 195 -6.20 -3.92 -5.43
CA VAL A 195 -7.27 -3.69 -6.42
C VAL A 195 -7.72 -2.23 -6.41
N GLU A 196 -7.96 -1.66 -5.23
CA GLU A 196 -8.37 -0.25 -5.08
C GLU A 196 -7.33 0.74 -5.64
N PHE A 197 -6.04 0.44 -5.51
CA PHE A 197 -4.98 1.31 -6.02
C PHE A 197 -4.77 1.23 -7.55
N LEU A 198 -5.28 0.20 -8.23
CA LEU A 198 -4.89 -0.12 -9.62
C LEU A 198 -5.18 1.01 -10.60
N GLU A 199 -6.37 1.60 -10.55
CA GLU A 199 -6.76 2.69 -11.46
C GLU A 199 -5.94 3.94 -11.18
N LEU A 200 -5.79 4.29 -9.89
CA LEU A 200 -5.20 5.54 -9.44
C LEU A 200 -3.72 5.64 -9.81
N GLN A 201 -2.99 4.54 -9.86
CA GLN A 201 -1.57 4.53 -10.23
C GLN A 201 -1.30 5.16 -11.61
N SER A 202 -2.29 5.13 -12.51
CA SER A 202 -2.14 5.60 -13.90
C SER A 202 -3.11 6.72 -14.29
N ARG A 203 -4.26 6.82 -13.61
CA ARG A 203 -5.37 7.70 -14.01
C ARG A 203 -5.69 8.84 -13.06
N ALA A 204 -5.15 8.86 -11.82
CA ALA A 204 -5.35 10.01 -10.94
C ALA A 204 -4.84 11.28 -11.65
N ASP A 205 -5.54 12.40 -11.53
CA ASP A 205 -5.12 13.72 -12.02
C ASP A 205 -3.88 14.20 -11.24
N HIS A 206 -3.89 14.03 -9.91
CA HIS A 206 -2.77 14.40 -9.05
C HIS A 206 -1.63 13.38 -9.16
N ALA A 207 -0.46 13.86 -9.59
CA ALA A 207 0.74 13.03 -9.75
C ALA A 207 1.20 12.40 -8.42
N GLN A 208 0.97 13.11 -7.32
CA GLN A 208 1.27 12.67 -5.97
C GLN A 208 0.45 11.41 -5.63
N LEU A 209 -0.84 11.40 -5.97
CA LEU A 209 -1.70 10.25 -5.75
C LEU A 209 -1.26 9.06 -6.62
N ARG A 210 -0.93 9.28 -7.91
CA ARG A 210 -0.39 8.20 -8.77
C ARG A 210 0.84 7.52 -8.15
N VAL A 211 1.78 8.32 -7.66
CA VAL A 211 3.02 7.82 -7.03
C VAL A 211 2.70 7.07 -5.74
N ALA A 212 1.83 7.62 -4.88
CA ALA A 212 1.42 6.96 -3.65
C ALA A 212 0.70 5.62 -3.92
N SER A 213 -0.14 5.55 -4.95
CA SER A 213 -0.82 4.31 -5.36
C SER A 213 0.17 3.26 -5.85
N SER A 214 1.12 3.61 -6.72
CA SER A 214 2.18 2.67 -7.15
C SER A 214 3.02 2.16 -5.97
N ALA A 215 3.34 3.05 -5.01
CA ALA A 215 4.07 2.69 -3.81
C ALA A 215 3.26 1.75 -2.90
N GLY A 216 1.96 2.03 -2.71
CA GLY A 216 1.02 1.20 -1.96
C GLY A 216 0.93 -0.22 -2.54
N ILE A 217 0.74 -0.34 -3.86
CA ILE A 217 0.73 -1.63 -4.56
C ILE A 217 2.03 -2.40 -4.31
N THR A 218 3.18 -1.73 -4.48
CA THR A 218 4.50 -2.37 -4.33
C THR A 218 4.71 -2.87 -2.89
N ALA A 219 4.34 -2.06 -1.90
CA ALA A 219 4.49 -2.40 -0.49
C ALA A 219 3.61 -3.59 -0.11
N GLN A 220 2.34 -3.58 -0.51
CA GLN A 220 1.41 -4.67 -0.20
C GLN A 220 1.79 -5.97 -0.92
N GLN A 221 2.26 -5.91 -2.17
CA GLN A 221 2.78 -7.09 -2.88
C GLN A 221 4.01 -7.70 -2.17
N ALA A 222 4.93 -6.87 -1.68
CA ALA A 222 6.09 -7.35 -0.93
C ALA A 222 5.66 -8.02 0.38
N GLN A 223 4.73 -7.40 1.11
CA GLN A 223 4.20 -7.95 2.36
C GLN A 223 3.48 -9.28 2.14
N ILE A 224 2.66 -9.41 1.09
CA ILE A 224 2.04 -10.69 0.70
C ILE A 224 3.11 -11.76 0.41
N ALA A 225 4.16 -11.42 -0.32
CA ALA A 225 5.23 -12.37 -0.65
C ALA A 225 5.97 -12.87 0.60
N ASP A 226 6.27 -11.97 1.53
CA ASP A 226 6.91 -12.31 2.81
C ASP A 226 5.97 -13.20 3.66
N PHE A 227 4.70 -12.84 3.75
CA PHE A 227 3.66 -13.60 4.44
C PHE A 227 3.48 -15.02 3.91
N ARG A 228 3.42 -15.18 2.58
CA ARG A 228 3.36 -16.51 1.95
C ARG A 228 4.62 -17.33 2.24
N THR A 229 5.79 -16.69 2.19
CA THR A 229 7.07 -17.33 2.49
C THR A 229 7.11 -17.81 3.94
N TRP A 230 6.63 -16.98 4.86
CA TRP A 230 6.55 -17.33 6.28
C TRP A 230 5.57 -18.48 6.53
N LEU A 231 4.37 -18.45 5.93
CA LEU A 231 3.36 -19.53 6.05
C LEU A 231 3.88 -20.88 5.51
N ALA A 232 4.61 -20.88 4.39
CA ALA A 232 5.17 -22.10 3.82
C ALA A 232 6.19 -22.78 4.77
N GLY A 233 6.80 -22.01 5.68
CA GLY A 233 7.72 -22.49 6.70
C GLY A 233 7.06 -23.01 7.99
N GLN A 234 5.74 -22.86 8.15
CA GLN A 234 4.99 -23.33 9.34
C GLN A 234 4.57 -24.82 9.26
N ASN A 235 4.98 -25.54 8.21
CA ASN A 235 4.71 -26.99 8.03
C ASN A 235 5.67 -27.89 8.81
#